data_AF-A0A959X6Y0-F1
#
_entry.id   AF-A0A959X6Y0-F1
#
_cell.length_a   1.000
_cell.length_b   1.000
_cell.length_c   1.000
_cell.angle_alpha   90.00
_cell.angle_beta   90.00
_cell.angle_gamma   90.00
#
_symmetry.space_group_name_H-M   'P 1'
#
loop_
_entity.id
_entity.type
_entity.pdbx_description
1 polymer ?
#
loop_
_entity_poly.entity_id
_entity_poly.type
_entity_poly.pdbx_seq_one_letter_code
_entity_poly.pdbx_strand_id
1 'polypeptide(L)' 'MATRKITITLPEELVDAARGLTDNLSGYAAEALAAKIRHELLGEELARYEREHGPIDPAAIDAAEAEMFGEAHRGAVA' A
#
# COMPACT_ATOMS: atom_id res chain seq x y z
N MET A 1 -20.05 10.13 3.49
CA MET A 1 -19.58 8.77 3.20
C MET A 1 -20.43 7.79 4.00
N ALA A 2 -21.11 6.85 3.35
CA ALA A 2 -21.95 5.87 4.05
C ALA A 2 -21.07 4.72 4.57
N THR A 3 -21.28 4.31 5.83
CA THR A 3 -20.57 3.18 6.43
C THR A 3 -21.47 1.95 6.45
N ARG A 4 -20.95 0.79 6.02
CA ARG A 4 -21.64 -0.50 6.12
C ARG A 4 -20.97 -1.34 7.20
N LYS A 5 -21.74 -1.81 8.19
CA LYS A 5 -21.24 -2.76 9.19
C LYS A 5 -21.12 -4.15 8.55
N ILE A 6 -19.97 -4.76 8.74
CA ILE A 6 -19.66 -6.12 8.28
C ILE A 6 -19.04 -6.86 9.47
N THR A 7 -19.43 -8.12 9.69
CA THR A 7 -18.80 -8.97 10.70
C THR A 7 -17.79 -9.87 10.00
N ILE A 8 -16.54 -9.83 10.44
CA ILE A 8 -15.45 -10.66 9.93
C ILE A 8 -14.86 -11.48 11.07
N THR A 9 -14.44 -12.71 10.76
CA THR A 9 -13.72 -13.56 11.71
C THR A 9 -12.23 -13.37 11.47
N LEU A 10 -11.48 -13.13 12.54
CA LEU A 10 -10.03 -12.93 12.51
C LEU A 10 -9.36 -13.91 13.49
N PRO A 11 -8.11 -14.33 13.25
CA PRO A 11 -7.33 -15.07 14.23
C PRO A 11 -7.17 -14.29 15.53
N GLU A 12 -7.30 -14.97 16.68
CA GLU A 12 -7.23 -14.36 18.01
C GLU A 12 -5.90 -13.62 18.23
N GLU A 13 -4.78 -14.26 17.87
CA GLU A 13 -3.44 -13.66 17.94
C GLU A 13 -3.34 -12.33 17.17
N LEU A 14 -4.03 -12.23 16.03
CA LEU A 14 -4.05 -11.01 15.22
C LEU A 14 -4.88 -9.90 15.89
N VAL A 15 -6.00 -10.26 16.52
CA VAL A 15 -6.83 -9.32 17.27
C VAL A 15 -6.07 -8.77 18.48
N ASP A 16 -5.33 -9.64 19.18
CA ASP A 16 -4.54 -9.25 20.35
C ASP A 16 -3.35 -8.38 19.96
N ALA A 17 -2.62 -8.75 18.91
CA ALA A 17 -1.54 -7.92 18.37
C ALA A 17 -2.05 -6.53 17.96
N ALA A 18 -3.20 -6.47 17.29
CA ALA A 18 -3.78 -5.22 16.85
C ALA A 18 -4.29 -4.36 18.02
N ARG A 19 -4.85 -4.98 19.07
CA ARG A 19 -5.20 -4.28 20.33
C ARG A 19 -3.97 -3.73 21.05
N GLY A 20 -2.82 -4.39 20.94
CA GLY A 20 -1.55 -3.87 21.43
C GLY A 20 -1.09 -2.59 20.73
N LEU A 21 -1.57 -2.34 19.50
CA LEU A 21 -1.24 -1.15 18.72
C LEU A 21 -2.27 -0.03 18.87
N THR A 22 -3.55 -0.36 19.05
CA THR A 22 -4.64 0.61 19.09
C THR A 22 -5.90 0.06 19.73
N ASP A 23 -6.62 0.93 20.44
CA ASP A 23 -7.96 0.65 20.98
C ASP A 23 -9.06 0.76 19.91
N ASN A 24 -8.77 1.38 18.74
CA ASN A 24 -9.71 1.57 17.64
C ASN A 24 -9.45 0.62 16.47
N LEU A 25 -9.83 -0.65 16.64
CA LEU A 25 -9.58 -1.70 15.65
C LEU A 25 -10.31 -1.46 14.31
N SER A 26 -11.52 -0.91 14.33
CA SER A 26 -12.30 -0.66 13.11
C SER A 26 -11.70 0.48 12.28
N GLY A 27 -11.21 1.54 12.93
CA GLY A 27 -10.48 2.62 12.25
C GLY A 27 -9.18 2.12 11.62
N TYR A 28 -8.39 1.37 12.39
CA TYR A 28 -7.14 0.80 11.91
C TYR A 28 -7.35 -0.15 10.73
N ALA A 29 -8.36 -1.03 10.81
CA ALA A 29 -8.72 -1.92 9.70
C ALA A 29 -9.16 -1.14 8.46
N ALA A 30 -9.92 -0.05 8.61
CA ALA A 30 -10.36 0.77 7.49
C ALA A 30 -9.18 1.46 6.79
N GLU A 31 -8.23 2.02 7.55
CA GLU A 31 -7.04 2.66 7.00
C GLU A 31 -6.11 1.66 6.31
N ALA A 32 -5.85 0.52 6.95
CA ALA A 32 -5.04 -0.55 6.38
C ALA A 32 -5.68 -1.10 5.10
N LEU A 33 -7.00 -1.32 5.10
CA LEU A 33 -7.73 -1.79 3.92
C LEU A 33 -7.71 -0.74 2.80
N ALA A 34 -7.89 0.54 3.12
CA ALA A 34 -7.81 1.61 2.13
C ALA A 34 -6.40 1.73 1.53
N ALA A 35 -5.35 1.61 2.35
CA ALA A 35 -3.98 1.56 1.88
C ALA A 35 -3.73 0.36 0.97
N LYS A 36 -4.17 -0.83 1.38
CA LYS A 36 -4.03 -2.06 0.59
C LYS A 36 -4.75 -1.95 -0.75
N ILE A 37 -6.00 -1.47 -0.78
CA ILE A 37 -6.75 -1.27 -2.02
C ILE A 37 -6.04 -0.27 -2.95
N ARG A 38 -5.53 0.85 -2.43
CA ARG A 38 -4.76 1.81 -3.24
C ARG A 38 -3.54 1.15 -3.88
N HIS A 39 -2.81 0.32 -3.13
CA HIS A 39 -1.65 -0.40 -3.64
C HIS A 39 -2.00 -1.50 -4.64
N GLU A 40 -3.05 -2.28 -4.40
CA GLU A 40 -3.49 -3.34 -5.33
C GLU A 40 -3.97 -2.74 -6.66
N LEU A 41 -4.78 -1.67 -6.61
CA LEU A 41 -5.21 -0.97 -7.83
C LEU A 41 -4.03 -0.37 -8.59
N LEU A 42 -3.04 0.17 -7.89
CA LEU A 42 -1.81 0.67 -8.51
C LEU A 42 -1.01 -0.48 -9.16
N GLY A 43 -0.93 -1.64 -8.49
CA GLY A 43 -0.23 -2.81 -8.99
C GLY A 43 -0.90 -3.44 -10.22
N GLU A 44 -2.23 -3.54 -10.23
CA GLU A 44 -3.00 -4.01 -11.39
C GLU A 44 -2.85 -3.08 -12.60
N GLU A 45 -2.80 -1.78 -12.36
CA GLU A 45 -2.52 -0.79 -13.41
C GLU A 45 -1.10 -0.93 -13.96
N LEU A 46 -0.10 -1.08 -13.09
CA LEU A 46 1.29 -1.26 -13.49
C LEU A 46 1.46 -2.56 -14.31
N ALA A 47 0.84 -3.66 -13.86
CA ALA A 47 0.85 -4.93 -14.58
C ALA A 47 0.09 -4.89 -15.91
N ARG A 48 -0.92 -4.02 -16.05
CA ARG A 48 -1.57 -3.77 -17.36
C ARG A 48 -0.64 -2.98 -18.27
N TYR A 49 -0.01 -1.94 -17.75
CA TYR A 49 0.93 -1.11 -18.49
C TYR A 49 2.13 -1.91 -19.02
N GLU A 50 2.74 -2.76 -18.19
CA GLU A 50 3.87 -3.60 -18.61
C GLU A 50 3.50 -4.62 -19.70
N ARG A 51 2.26 -5.11 -19.71
CA ARG A 51 1.77 -6.01 -20.77
C ARG A 51 1.55 -5.28 -22.09
N GLU A 52 1.16 -4.01 -22.05
CA GLU A 52 0.82 -3.22 -23.24
C GLU A 52 2.06 -2.53 -23.85
N HIS A 53 3.02 -2.14 -23.02
CA HIS A 53 4.19 -1.34 -23.43
C HIS A 53 5.54 -2.05 -23.24
N GLY A 54 5.57 -3.23 -22.61
CA GLY A 54 6.81 -3.90 -22.21
C GLY A 54 7.26 -3.48 -20.80
N PRO A 55 8.29 -4.15 -20.25
CA PRO A 55 8.75 -3.90 -18.88
C PRO A 55 9.18 -2.45 -18.71
N ILE A 56 8.86 -1.85 -17.57
CA ILE A 56 9.30 -0.50 -17.25
C ILE A 56 10.82 -0.51 -17.05
N ASP A 57 11.52 0.35 -17.78
CA ASP A 57 12.99 0.47 -17.69
C ASP A 57 13.39 0.96 -16.29
N PRO A 58 14.20 0.20 -15.54
CA PRO A 58 14.71 0.61 -14.24
C PRO A 58 15.41 1.98 -14.26
N ALA A 59 16.11 2.31 -15.36
CA ALA A 59 16.79 3.59 -15.50
C ALA A 59 15.81 4.78 -15.61
N ALA A 60 14.61 4.55 -16.14
CA ALA A 60 13.54 5.55 -16.19
C ALA A 60 12.90 5.76 -14.82
N ILE A 61 12.80 4.71 -14.00
CA ILE A 61 12.34 4.80 -12.61
C ILE A 61 13.34 5.62 -11.79
N ASP A 62 14.64 5.32 -11.90
CA ASP A 62 15.70 6.05 -11.20
C ASP A 62 15.70 7.55 -11.55
N ALA A 63 15.50 7.87 -12.83
CA ALA A 63 15.41 9.26 -13.30
C ALA A 63 14.17 9.97 -12.73
N ALA A 64 13.02 9.30 -12.70
CA ALA A 64 11.77 9.86 -12.16
C ALA A 64 11.84 10.04 -10.64
N GLU A 65 12.43 9.10 -9.90
CA GLU A 65 12.63 9.23 -8.45
C GLU A 65 13.56 10.40 -8.10
N ALA A 66 14.64 10.59 -8.88
CA ALA A 66 15.54 11.72 -8.71
C ALA A 66 14.85 13.06 -8.98
N GLU A 67 13.92 13.12 -9.93
CA GLU A 67 13.12 14.31 -10.23
C GLU A 67 12.06 14.60 -9.14
N MET A 68 11.38 13.57 -8.64
CA MET A 68 10.26 13.72 -7.68
C MET A 68 10.71 13.94 -6.23
N PHE A 69 11.78 13.27 -5.78
CA PHE A 69 12.21 13.27 -4.37
C PHE A 69 13.60 13.87 -4.15
N GLY A 70 14.34 14.16 -5.23
CA GLY A 70 15.72 14.62 -5.16
C GLY A 70 16.70 13.50 -4.75
N GLU A 71 17.99 13.72 -5.00
CA GLU A 71 19.06 12.73 -4.83
C GLU A 71 19.24 12.16 -3.40
N ALA A 72 18.65 12.82 -2.40
CA ALA A 72 18.75 12.46 -0.99
C ALA A 72 17.88 11.26 -0.55
N HIS A 73 16.87 10.86 -1.34
CA HIS A 73 15.99 9.73 -0.99
C HIS A 73 16.68 8.37 -1.11
N ARG A 74 17.76 8.28 -1.90
CA ARG A 74 18.52 7.05 -2.21
C ARG A 74 19.18 6.38 -0.99
N GLY A 75 19.32 7.10 0.14
CA GLY A 75 20.00 6.60 1.34
C GLY A 75 19.09 5.94 2.39
N ALA A 76 17.77 5.95 2.22
CA ALA A 76 16.81 5.45 3.22
C ALA A 76 16.40 3.98 3.03
N VAL A 77 16.80 3.36 1.91
CA VAL A 77 16.56 1.95 1.57
C VAL A 77 17.89 1.23 1.36
N ALA A 78 18.66 1.09 2.43
CA ALA A 78 19.85 0.23 2.48
C ALA A 78 19.88 -0.56 3.78
#